data_AF-A0A7X7PBK1-F1
#
_entry.id   AF-A0A7X7PBK1-F1
#
_cell.length_a   1.000
_cell.length_b   1.000
_cell.length_c   1.000
_cell.angle_alpha   90.00
_cell.angle_beta   90.00
_cell.angle_gamma   90.00
#
_symmetry.space_group_name_H-M   'P 1'
#
loop_
_entity.id
_entity.type
_entity.pdbx_description
1 polymer ?
#
loop_
_entity_poly.entity_id
_entity_poly.type
_entity_poly.pdbx_seq_one_letter_code
_entity_poly.pdbx_strand_id
1 'polypeptide(L)'
;MDAAAQLDAEHPDAVAVKYAVGHMFKKFKRARRSASRQAVAEADRRVVSATATGSPDRIDDETAGIPLTSTAQGASAGTLIKARPCYICKQRYTQVDAFYHQLCPDCAASSHAKRDARTDLTGRRA
;
A
#
# COMPACT_ATOMS: atom_id res chain seq x y z
N MET A 1 -19.44 -19.74 33.96
CA MET A 1 -18.65 -18.49 34.13
C MET A 1 -19.18 -17.63 35.27
N ASP A 2 -20.51 -17.63 35.53
CA ASP A 2 -21.10 -16.92 36.68
C ASP A 2 -20.61 -17.36 38.07
N ALA A 3 -20.26 -18.63 38.25
CA ALA A 3 -19.75 -19.12 39.55
C ALA A 3 -18.46 -18.41 40.00
N ALA A 4 -17.57 -18.05 39.07
CA ALA A 4 -16.34 -17.32 39.39
C ALA A 4 -16.60 -15.84 39.76
N ALA A 5 -17.74 -15.28 39.32
CA ALA A 5 -18.13 -13.92 39.66
C ALA A 5 -18.73 -13.80 41.07
N GLN A 6 -19.05 -14.94 41.71
CA GLN A 6 -19.56 -15.02 43.09
C GLN A 6 -18.45 -15.31 44.12
N LEU A 7 -17.24 -15.63 43.66
CA LEU A 7 -16.08 -15.84 44.53
C LEU A 7 -15.52 -14.51 45.02
N ASP A 8 -14.84 -14.54 46.17
CA ASP A 8 -14.06 -13.41 46.65
C ASP A 8 -13.02 -12.98 45.60
N ALA A 9 -12.74 -11.68 45.55
CA ALA A 9 -11.86 -11.10 44.54
C ALA A 9 -10.41 -11.63 44.57
N GLU A 10 -9.95 -12.12 45.73
CA GLU A 10 -8.62 -12.69 45.92
C GLU A 10 -8.61 -14.22 45.75
N HIS A 11 -9.78 -14.86 45.59
CA HIS A 11 -9.85 -16.30 45.38
C HIS A 11 -9.04 -16.71 44.13
N PRO A 12 -8.21 -17.76 44.20
CA PRO A 12 -7.33 -18.17 43.09
C PRO A 12 -8.05 -18.33 41.75
N ASP A 13 -9.24 -18.92 41.74
CA ASP A 13 -10.05 -19.10 40.53
C ASP A 13 -10.60 -17.78 39.96
N ALA A 14 -11.01 -16.83 40.82
CA ALA A 14 -11.47 -15.52 40.39
C ALA A 14 -10.33 -14.73 39.72
N VAL A 15 -9.13 -14.81 40.31
CA VAL A 15 -7.90 -14.21 39.77
C VAL A 15 -7.51 -14.87 38.43
N ALA A 16 -7.55 -16.20 38.35
CA ALA A 16 -7.25 -16.94 37.12
C ALA A 16 -8.20 -16.56 35.97
N VAL A 17 -9.51 -16.49 36.24
CA VAL A 17 -10.52 -16.06 35.26
C VAL A 17 -10.30 -14.61 34.83
N LYS A 18 -10.04 -13.69 35.78
CA LYS A 18 -9.74 -12.28 35.49
C LYS A 18 -8.56 -12.13 34.51
N TYR A 19 -7.46 -12.85 34.76
CA TYR A 19 -6.30 -12.82 33.86
C TYR A 19 -6.60 -13.47 32.51
N ALA A 20 -7.30 -14.61 32.48
CA ALA A 20 -7.67 -15.29 31.25
C ALA A 20 -8.54 -14.39 30.35
N VAL A 21 -9.59 -13.78 30.92
CA VAL A 21 -10.47 -12.84 30.21
C VAL A 21 -9.69 -11.61 29.75
N GLY A 22 -8.85 -11.03 30.61
CA GLY A 22 -8.01 -9.90 30.25
C GLY A 22 -7.03 -10.22 29.11
N HIS A 23 -6.44 -11.41 29.12
CA HIS A 23 -5.58 -11.91 28.05
C HIS A 23 -6.35 -12.11 26.74
N MET A 24 -7.51 -12.77 26.79
CA MET A 24 -8.38 -12.98 25.62
C MET A 24 -8.85 -11.66 25.01
N PHE A 25 -9.28 -10.70 25.85
CA PHE A 25 -9.66 -9.37 25.41
C PHE A 25 -8.51 -8.65 24.69
N LYS A 26 -7.30 -8.67 25.26
CA LYS A 26 -6.10 -8.09 24.62
C LYS A 26 -5.77 -8.80 23.31
N LYS A 27 -5.89 -10.13 23.24
CA LYS A 27 -5.68 -10.93 22.03
C LYS A 27 -6.65 -10.53 20.93
N PHE A 28 -7.96 -10.47 21.21
CA PHE A 28 -8.98 -10.09 20.22
C PHE A 28 -8.86 -8.62 19.79
N LYS A 29 -8.55 -7.70 20.70
CA LYS A 29 -8.27 -6.30 20.36
C LYS A 29 -7.09 -6.18 19.38
N ARG A 30 -6.01 -6.93 19.61
CA ARG A 30 -4.84 -6.98 18.71
C ARG A 30 -5.20 -7.58 17.36
N ALA A 31 -5.94 -8.70 17.36
CA ALA A 31 -6.40 -9.36 16.12
C ALA A 31 -7.25 -8.41 15.27
N ARG A 32 -8.24 -7.71 15.86
CA ARG A 32 -9.06 -6.73 15.14
C ARG A 32 -8.22 -5.58 14.54
N ARG A 33 -7.26 -5.05 15.31
CA ARG A 33 -6.34 -4.01 14.81
C ARG A 33 -5.47 -4.52 13.66
N SER A 34 -4.98 -5.76 13.75
CA SER A 34 -4.19 -6.39 12.69
C SER A 34 -5.02 -6.60 11.43
N ALA A 35 -6.22 -7.15 11.54
CA ALA A 35 -7.12 -7.37 10.42
C ALA A 35 -7.45 -6.07 9.69
N SER A 36 -7.76 -4.99 10.43
CA SER A 36 -8.00 -3.67 9.84
C SER A 36 -6.78 -3.13 9.10
N ARG A 37 -5.56 -3.30 9.64
CA ARG A 37 -4.33 -2.89 8.97
C ARG A 37 -4.04 -3.70 7.71
N GLN A 38 -4.29 -5.01 7.77
CA GLN A 38 -4.11 -5.92 6.63
C GLN A 38 -5.07 -5.58 5.50
N ALA A 39 -6.33 -5.30 5.81
CA ALA A 39 -7.30 -4.88 4.79
C ALA A 39 -6.85 -3.62 4.03
N VAL A 40 -6.29 -2.64 4.75
CA VAL A 40 -5.72 -1.42 4.14
C VAL A 40 -4.49 -1.73 3.30
N ALA A 41 -3.56 -2.52 3.85
CA ALA A 41 -2.32 -2.87 3.16
C ALA A 41 -2.59 -3.68 1.88
N GLU A 42 -3.57 -4.57 1.91
CA GLU A 42 -3.97 -5.39 0.76
C GLU A 42 -4.65 -4.55 -0.33
N ALA A 43 -5.55 -3.64 0.05
CA ALA A 43 -6.16 -2.71 -0.90
C ALA A 43 -5.11 -1.83 -1.59
N ASP A 44 -4.19 -1.24 -0.82
CA ASP A 44 -3.09 -0.45 -1.36
C ASP A 44 -2.14 -1.30 -2.23
N ARG A 45 -1.88 -2.56 -1.85
CA ARG A 45 -1.03 -3.48 -2.63
C ARG A 45 -1.61 -3.73 -4.01
N ARG A 46 -2.93 -3.96 -4.11
CA ARG A 46 -3.62 -4.14 -5.40
C ARG A 46 -3.46 -2.93 -6.32
N VAL A 47 -3.57 -1.71 -5.78
CA VAL A 47 -3.34 -0.48 -6.55
C VAL A 47 -1.90 -0.39 -7.03
N VAL A 48 -0.93 -0.62 -6.13
CA VAL A 48 0.50 -0.54 -6.48
C VAL A 48 0.91 -1.59 -7.50
N SER A 49 0.43 -2.83 -7.36
CA SER A 49 0.75 -3.92 -8.28
C SER A 49 0.19 -3.70 -9.69
N ALA A 50 -0.86 -2.89 -9.84
CA ALA A 50 -1.40 -2.53 -11.15
C ALA A 50 -0.55 -1.47 -11.89
N THR A 51 0.36 -0.79 -11.18
CA THR A 51 1.22 0.23 -11.80
C THR A 51 2.39 -0.38 -12.55
N ALA A 52 2.89 0.29 -13.59
CA ALA A 52 4.07 -0.18 -14.34
C ALA A 52 5.33 -0.30 -13.45
N THR A 53 5.58 0.72 -12.62
CA THR A 53 6.80 0.76 -11.78
C THR A 53 6.69 -0.02 -10.47
N GLY A 54 5.47 -0.37 -10.03
CA GLY A 54 5.18 -1.07 -8.79
C GLY A 54 4.66 -2.49 -8.98
N SER A 55 4.56 -2.96 -10.23
CA SER A 55 4.19 -4.33 -10.57
C SER A 55 5.22 -5.33 -10.00
N PRO A 56 4.79 -6.44 -9.38
CA PRO A 56 5.67 -7.55 -9.02
C PRO A 56 6.38 -8.17 -10.23
N ASP A 57 5.73 -8.10 -11.40
CA ASP A 57 6.23 -8.63 -12.67
C ASP A 57 7.06 -7.59 -13.45
N ARG A 58 7.52 -6.53 -12.77
CA ARG A 58 8.38 -5.52 -13.36
C ARG A 58 9.69 -6.16 -13.83
N ILE A 59 9.80 -6.34 -15.14
CA ILE A 59 11.03 -6.69 -15.85
C ILE A 59 11.36 -5.51 -16.75
N ASP A 60 12.49 -4.88 -16.48
CA ASP A 60 12.99 -3.71 -17.20
C ASP A 60 14.16 -4.18 -18.09
N ASP A 61 13.81 -4.85 -19.20
CA ASP A 61 14.77 -5.38 -20.16
C ASP A 61 14.77 -4.52 -21.43
N GLU A 62 15.39 -3.35 -21.29
CA GLU A 62 15.59 -2.39 -22.37
C GLU A 62 16.48 -2.96 -23.50
N THR A 63 17.27 -4.00 -23.23
CA THR A 63 18.10 -4.67 -24.26
C THR A 63 17.25 -5.55 -25.17
N ALA A 64 16.25 -6.23 -24.60
CA ALA A 64 15.24 -6.97 -25.35
C ALA A 64 14.12 -6.06 -25.91
N GLY A 65 14.14 -4.76 -25.61
CA GLY A 65 13.13 -3.80 -26.04
C GLY A 65 11.76 -4.02 -25.40
N ILE A 66 11.70 -4.58 -24.19
CA ILE A 66 10.45 -4.85 -23.47
C ILE A 66 10.16 -3.64 -22.57
N PRO A 67 9.17 -2.78 -22.90
CA PRO A 67 8.88 -1.61 -22.10
C PRO A 67 8.14 -1.99 -20.82
N LEU A 68 8.37 -1.21 -19.77
CA LEU A 68 7.53 -1.18 -18.58
C LEU A 68 6.08 -0.84 -18.95
N THR A 69 5.15 -1.75 -18.66
CA THR A 69 3.72 -1.57 -18.92
C THR A 69 2.90 -1.66 -17.64
N SER A 70 1.82 -0.87 -17.59
CA SER A 70 0.83 -0.94 -16.52
C SER A 70 -0.30 -1.88 -16.91
N THR A 71 -0.88 -2.58 -15.93
CA THR A 71 -2.11 -3.38 -16.12
C THR A 71 -3.38 -2.59 -15.80
N ALA A 72 -3.26 -1.32 -15.39
CA ALA A 72 -4.39 -0.46 -15.11
C ALA A 72 -5.18 -0.10 -16.38
N GLN A 73 -6.49 0.00 -16.26
CA GLN A 73 -7.33 0.52 -17.34
C GLN A 73 -7.35 2.06 -17.29
N GLY A 74 -6.55 2.70 -18.14
CA GLY A 74 -6.47 4.16 -18.28
C GLY A 74 -5.32 4.81 -17.52
N ALA A 75 -5.43 6.10 -17.23
CA ALA A 75 -4.33 6.91 -16.68
C ALA A 75 -4.05 6.69 -15.18
N SER A 76 -4.89 5.94 -14.47
CA SER A 76 -4.74 5.72 -13.04
C SER A 76 -4.90 4.25 -12.65
N ALA A 77 -4.05 3.79 -11.74
CA ALA A 77 -4.12 2.45 -11.15
C ALA A 77 -5.12 2.32 -9.99
N GLY A 78 -5.75 3.44 -9.58
CA GLY A 78 -6.74 3.48 -8.51
C GLY A 78 -6.39 4.45 -7.38
N THR A 79 -7.06 4.27 -6.24
CA THR A 79 -6.98 5.19 -5.10
C THR A 79 -6.56 4.45 -3.84
N LEU A 80 -5.53 4.96 -3.17
CA LEU A 80 -5.05 4.44 -1.88
C LEU A 80 -6.03 4.82 -0.76
N ILE A 81 -6.16 3.93 0.23
CA ILE A 81 -6.99 4.23 1.41
C ILE A 81 -6.30 5.27 2.31
N LYS A 82 -4.96 5.23 2.35
CA LYS A 82 -4.16 6.20 3.10
C LYS A 82 -3.29 7.00 2.16
N ALA A 83 -3.29 8.31 2.35
CA ALA A 83 -2.44 9.20 1.56
C ALA A 83 -0.96 8.90 1.80
N ARG A 84 -0.18 8.88 0.72
CA ARG A 84 1.28 8.68 0.72
C ARG A 84 1.99 9.95 0.27
N PRO A 85 3.22 10.22 0.75
CA PRO A 85 3.98 11.37 0.30
C PRO A 85 4.54 11.12 -1.10
N CYS A 86 4.40 12.09 -1.99
CA CYS A 86 5.05 12.09 -3.30
C CYS A 86 6.57 12.04 -3.15
N TYR A 87 7.25 11.20 -3.92
CA TYR A 87 8.72 11.10 -3.88
C TYR A 87 9.41 12.42 -4.25
N ILE A 88 8.82 13.22 -5.14
CA ILE A 88 9.36 14.51 -5.61
C ILE A 88 8.95 15.65 -4.66
N CYS A 89 7.68 16.06 -4.68
CA CYS A 89 7.23 17.27 -3.99
C CYS A 89 6.79 17.05 -2.53
N LYS A 90 6.80 15.80 -2.04
CA LYS A 90 6.39 15.40 -0.69
C LYS A 90 4.92 15.65 -0.32
N GLN A 91 4.13 16.24 -1.22
CA GLN A 91 2.68 16.39 -1.05
C GLN A 91 2.00 15.03 -0.88
N ARG A 92 1.00 14.98 0.00
CA ARG A 92 0.23 13.77 0.24
C ARG A 92 -0.81 13.58 -0.86
N TYR A 93 -0.87 12.37 -1.42
CA TYR A 93 -1.80 12.01 -2.48
C TYR A 93 -2.39 10.61 -2.25
N THR A 94 -3.58 10.38 -2.80
CA THR A 94 -4.25 9.06 -2.78
C THR A 94 -4.48 8.51 -4.18
N GLN A 95 -4.67 9.37 -5.19
CA GLN A 95 -4.84 8.94 -6.58
C GLN A 95 -3.49 8.51 -7.17
N VAL A 96 -3.40 7.28 -7.66
CA VAL A 96 -2.15 6.69 -8.15
C VAL A 96 -2.12 6.69 -9.68
N ASP A 97 -1.06 7.25 -10.26
CA ASP A 97 -0.80 7.19 -11.70
C ASP A 97 -0.62 5.74 -12.18
N ALA A 98 -1.04 5.43 -13.41
CA ALA A 98 -0.90 4.09 -13.97
C ALA A 98 0.58 3.65 -14.10
N PHE A 99 1.51 4.56 -14.32
CA PHE A 99 2.93 4.21 -14.43
C PHE A 99 3.67 4.38 -13.10
N TYR A 100 3.53 5.52 -12.42
CA TYR A 100 4.29 5.92 -11.25
C TYR A 100 3.52 5.76 -9.92
N HIS A 101 3.81 4.70 -9.17
CA HIS A 101 3.17 4.48 -7.87
C HIS A 101 3.62 5.42 -6.74
N GLN A 102 4.77 6.10 -6.90
CA GLN A 102 5.40 6.95 -5.86
C GLN A 102 5.25 8.46 -6.10
N LEU A 103 4.51 8.87 -7.14
CA LEU A 103 4.35 10.27 -7.51
C LEU A 103 2.90 10.71 -7.36
N CYS A 104 2.67 11.96 -6.94
CA CYS A 104 1.36 12.58 -7.06
C CYS A 104 1.02 12.82 -8.55
N PRO A 105 -0.27 13.03 -8.89
CA PRO A 105 -0.69 13.21 -10.28
C PRO A 105 0.10 14.28 -11.06
N ASP A 106 0.36 15.44 -10.44
CA ASP A 106 1.08 16.54 -11.11
C ASP A 106 2.55 16.18 -11.42
N CYS A 107 3.22 15.53 -10.46
CA CYS A 107 4.59 15.08 -10.63
C CYS A 107 4.69 13.94 -11.63
N ALA A 108 3.72 13.02 -11.64
CA ALA A 108 3.63 11.95 -12.62
C ALA A 108 3.46 12.50 -14.04
N ALA A 109 2.54 13.44 -14.24
CA ALA A 109 2.32 14.11 -15.54
C ALA A 109 3.61 14.81 -16.04
N SER A 110 4.31 15.54 -15.16
CA SER A 110 5.61 16.15 -15.51
C SER A 110 6.67 15.12 -15.88
N SER A 111 6.72 13.98 -15.17
CA SER A 111 7.64 12.88 -15.46
C SER A 111 7.33 12.17 -16.77
N HIS A 112 6.05 11.94 -17.07
CA HIS A 112 5.61 11.41 -18.38
C HIS A 112 6.05 12.30 -19.52
N ALA A 113 5.80 13.61 -19.43
CA ALA A 113 6.21 14.57 -20.45
C ALA A 113 7.72 14.52 -20.75
N LYS A 114 8.56 14.28 -19.73
CA LYS A 114 10.00 14.10 -19.89
C LYS A 114 10.37 12.75 -20.50
N ARG A 115 9.68 11.68 -20.12
CA ARG A 115 9.88 10.33 -20.66
C ARG A 115 9.50 10.24 -22.13
N ASP A 116 8.47 10.96 -22.53
CA ASP A 116 7.97 10.98 -23.91
C ASP A 116 8.65 12.04 -24.78
N ALA A 117 9.52 12.88 -24.20
CA ALA A 117 10.33 13.81 -24.96
C ALA A 117 11.20 13.05 -25.97
N ARG A 118 11.17 13.51 -27.23
CA ARG A 118 11.97 12.99 -28.33
C ARG A 118 12.65 14.15 -29.03
N THR A 119 13.83 13.89 -29.56
CA THR A 119 14.58 14.85 -30.37
C THR A 119 14.98 14.15 -31.65
N ASP A 120 14.67 14.77 -32.78
CA ASP A 120 15.17 14.27 -34.06
C ASP A 120 16.69 14.48 -34.14
N LEU A 121 17.40 13.37 -34.36
CA LEU A 121 18.85 13.34 -34.51
C LEU A 121 19.26 13.09 -35.96
N THR A 122 18.33 13.13 -36.91
CA THR A 122 18.62 12.97 -38.34
C THR A 122 19.72 13.93 -38.77
N GLY A 123 20.79 13.39 -39.38
CA GLY A 123 21.93 14.16 -39.86
C GLY A 123 22.93 14.62 -38.78
N ARG A 124 22.71 14.30 -37.51
CA ARG A 124 23.66 14.61 -36.43
C ARG A 124 24.69 13.48 -36.29
N ARG A 125 25.94 13.85 -36.02
CA ARG A 125 27.05 12.92 -35.73
C ARG A 125 27.60 13.22 -34.34
N ALA A 126 28.07 12.17 -33.65
CA ALA A 126 28.62 12.22 -32.30
C ALA A 126 29.98 12.93 -32.25
#